data_AF-A0A961R6D6-F1
#
_entry.id   AF-A0A961R6D6-F1
#
_cell.length_a   1.000
_cell.length_b   1.000
_cell.length_c   1.000
_cell.angle_alpha   90.00
_cell.angle_beta   90.00
_cell.angle_gamma   90.00
#
_symmetry.space_group_name_H-M   'P 1'
#
loop_
_entity.id
_entity.type
_entity.pdbx_description
1 polymer ?
#
loop_
_entity_poly.entity_id
_entity_poly.type
_entity_poly.pdbx_seq_one_letter_code
_entity_poly.pdbx_strand_id
1 'polypeptide(L)' 'MKRLFRWLGWGVLGLAVLAVAMLAGAYWLLRNTVTPADGEAQIAGLSAPVAIIKDEYAIPHIEAQSRADAVRALGW' A
#
# COMPACT_ATOMS: atom_id res chain seq x y z
N MET A 1 -41.70 -20.90 -17.58
CA MET A 1 -41.14 -20.66 -16.23
C MET A 1 -39.63 -20.94 -16.13
N LYS A 2 -39.10 -22.09 -16.59
CA LYS A 2 -37.66 -22.43 -16.50
C LYS A 2 -36.70 -21.43 -17.19
N ARG A 3 -37.11 -20.84 -18.33
CA ARG A 3 -36.31 -19.84 -19.05
C ARG A 3 -36.18 -18.53 -18.26
N LEU A 4 -37.27 -18.06 -17.66
CA LEU A 4 -37.29 -16.83 -16.86
C LEU A 4 -36.42 -16.98 -15.60
N PHE A 5 -36.50 -18.13 -14.93
CA PHE A 5 -35.66 -18.43 -13.76
C PHE A 5 -34.16 -18.49 -14.13
N ARG A 6 -33.83 -18.96 -15.34
CA ARG A 6 -32.45 -18.95 -15.86
C ARG A 6 -31.95 -17.52 -16.10
N TRP A 7 -32.75 -16.65 -16.71
CA TRP A 7 -32.37 -15.25 -16.91
C TRP A 7 -32.23 -14.49 -15.59
N LEU A 8 -33.11 -14.75 -14.62
CA LEU A 8 -33.01 -14.18 -13.27
C LEU A 8 -31.72 -14.64 -12.57
N GLY A 9 -31.40 -15.94 -12.66
CA GLY A 9 -30.15 -16.48 -12.11
C GLY A 9 -28.89 -15.86 -12.74
N TRP A 10 -28.90 -15.60 -14.04
CA TRP A 10 -27.80 -14.92 -14.73
C TRP A 10 -27.70 -13.44 -14.34
N GLY A 11 -28.83 -12.77 -14.11
CA GLY A 11 -28.85 -11.40 -13.59
C GLY A 11 -28.26 -11.32 -12.18
N VAL A 12 -28.66 -12.22 -11.29
CA VAL A 12 -28.10 -12.31 -9.92
C VAL A 12 -26.61 -12.64 -9.97
N LEU A 13 -26.19 -13.58 -10.81
CA LEU A 13 -24.78 -13.92 -10.98
C LEU A 13 -23.96 -12.72 -11.49
N GLY A 14 -24.48 -11.98 -12.49
CA GLY A 14 -23.84 -10.78 -13.01
C GLY A 14 -23.68 -9.70 -11.95
N LEU A 15 -24.71 -9.46 -11.14
CA LEU A 15 -24.65 -8.51 -10.02
C LEU A 15 -23.64 -8.94 -8.96
N ALA A 16 -23.60 -10.24 -8.62
CA ALA A 16 -22.64 -10.77 -7.66
C ALA A 16 -21.19 -10.59 -8.14
N VAL A 17 -20.91 -10.90 -9.41
CA VAL A 17 -19.59 -10.69 -10.02
C VAL A 17 -19.20 -9.21 -10.01
N LEU A 18 -20.14 -8.32 -10.36
CA LEU A 18 -19.89 -6.87 -10.35
C LEU A 18 -19.57 -6.38 -8.93
N ALA A 19 -20.31 -6.83 -7.93
CA ALA A 19 -20.08 -6.46 -6.53
C ALA A 19 -18.68 -6.91 -6.05
N VAL A 20 -18.28 -8.15 -6.38
CA VAL A 20 -16.93 -8.65 -6.05
C VAL A 20 -15.85 -7.83 -6.76
N ALA A 21 -16.03 -7.50 -8.03
CA ALA A 21 -15.08 -6.67 -8.77
C ALA A 21 -14.94 -5.27 -8.17
N MET A 22 -16.05 -4.65 -7.75
CA MET A 22 -16.04 -3.35 -7.07
C MET A 22 -15.29 -3.41 -5.73
N LEU A 23 -15.55 -4.44 -4.91
CA LEU A 23 -14.87 -4.62 -3.63
C LEU A 23 -13.37 -4.86 -3.79
N ALA A 24 -12.99 -5.71 -4.75
CA ALA A 24 -11.59 -5.96 -5.07
C ALA A 24 -10.88 -4.69 -5.57
N GLY A 25 -11.54 -3.92 -6.43
CA GLY A 25 -11.05 -2.63 -6.89
C GLY A 25 -10.88 -1.63 -5.74
N ALA A 26 -11.90 -1.47 -4.90
CA ALA A 26 -11.83 -0.59 -3.73
C ALA A 26 -10.67 -0.97 -2.79
N TYR A 27 -10.52 -2.26 -2.49
CA TYR A 27 -9.41 -2.77 -1.68
C TYR A 27 -8.04 -2.48 -2.31
N TRP A 28 -7.91 -2.67 -3.64
CA TRP A 28 -6.68 -2.38 -4.38
C TRP A 28 -6.31 -0.89 -4.35
N LEU A 29 -7.29 0.01 -4.42
CA LEU A 29 -7.04 1.44 -4.25
C LEU A 29 -6.64 1.77 -2.81
N LEU A 30 -7.39 1.27 -1.83
CA LEU A 30 -7.17 1.60 -0.41
C LEU A 30 -5.84 1.09 0.12
N ARG A 31 -5.39 -0.10 -0.29
CA ARG A 31 -4.09 -0.63 0.17
C ARG A 31 -2.90 0.18 -0.34
N ASN A 32 -3.06 0.91 -1.45
CA ASN A 32 -1.97 1.66 -2.09
C ASN A 32 -1.86 3.09 -1.55
N THR A 33 -2.76 3.54 -0.67
CA THR A 33 -2.71 4.90 -0.09
C THR A 33 -1.78 4.99 1.12
N VAL A 34 -1.39 3.86 1.71
CA VAL A 34 -0.52 3.80 2.89
C VAL A 34 0.85 3.29 2.44
N THR A 35 1.89 4.10 2.66
CA THR A 35 3.27 3.65 2.48
C THR A 35 3.55 2.47 3.40
N PRO A 36 4.21 1.40 2.94
CA PRO A 36 4.60 0.29 3.79
C PRO A 36 5.25 0.77 5.10
N ALA A 37 4.91 0.13 6.21
CA ALA A 37 5.46 0.48 7.52
C ALA A 37 6.97 0.25 7.56
N ASP A 38 7.40 -0.82 6.89
CA ASP A 38 8.79 -1.26 6.79
C ASP A 38 9.16 -1.48 5.32
N GLY A 39 10.45 -1.37 5.02
CA GLY A 39 10.99 -1.65 3.71
C GLY A 39 12.37 -1.06 3.52
N GLU A 40 12.96 -1.36 2.38
CA GLU A 40 14.22 -0.75 1.94
C GLU A 40 13.93 0.18 0.77
N ALA A 41 14.55 1.36 0.80
CA ALA A 41 14.49 2.33 -0.30
C ALA A 41 15.91 2.69 -0.73
N GLN A 42 16.15 2.72 -2.03
CA GLN A 42 17.43 3.18 -2.56
C GLN A 42 17.38 4.70 -2.77
N ILE A 43 18.21 5.42 -2.03
CA ILE A 43 18.32 6.87 -2.10
C ILE A 43 19.65 7.21 -2.79
N ALA A 44 19.57 7.91 -3.91
CA ALA A 44 20.76 8.34 -4.63
C ALA A 44 21.60 9.30 -3.78
N GLY A 45 22.92 9.04 -3.72
CA GLY A 45 23.88 9.91 -3.04
C GLY A 45 24.04 9.68 -1.53
N LEU A 46 23.46 8.62 -0.97
CA LEU A 46 23.91 8.10 0.33
C LEU A 46 25.30 7.48 0.19
N SER A 47 26.17 7.78 1.16
CA SER A 47 27.53 7.21 1.19
C SER A 47 27.60 5.87 1.92
N ALA A 48 26.64 5.61 2.81
CA ALA A 48 26.49 4.38 3.57
C ALA A 48 24.99 4.09 3.85
N PRO A 49 24.64 2.86 4.27
CA PRO A 49 23.28 2.54 4.71
C PRO A 49 22.81 3.45 5.86
N VAL A 50 21.53 3.82 5.83
CA VAL A 50 20.85 4.61 6.88
C VAL A 50 19.62 3.83 7.34
N ALA A 51 19.44 3.73 8.66
CA ALA A 51 18.24 3.14 9.24
C ALA A 51 17.29 4.23 9.74
N ILE A 52 16.00 4.09 9.44
CA ILE A 52 14.94 4.99 9.92
C ILE A 52 13.96 4.14 10.73
N ILE A 53 13.96 4.33 12.03
CA ILE A 53 13.16 3.53 12.97
C ILE A 53 12.08 4.43 13.56
N LYS A 54 10.82 4.02 13.49
CA LYS A 54 9.71 4.77 14.09
C LYS A 54 9.41 4.21 15.46
N ASP A 55 9.25 5.07 16.45
CA ASP A 55 8.79 4.66 17.78
C ASP A 55 7.27 4.43 17.82
N GLU A 56 6.73 4.15 19.01
CA GLU A 56 5.29 3.93 19.24
C GLU A 56 4.43 5.14 18.83
N TYR A 57 4.99 6.35 18.83
CA TYR A 57 4.32 7.58 18.43
C TYR A 57 4.61 7.97 16.98
N ALA A 58 5.20 7.07 16.20
CA ALA A 58 5.62 7.26 14.82
C ALA A 58 6.69 8.35 14.61
N ILE A 59 7.46 8.69 15.65
CA ILE A 59 8.57 9.65 15.57
C ILE A 59 9.79 8.94 14.94
N PRO A 60 10.31 9.44 13.79
CA PRO A 60 11.44 8.81 13.11
C PRO A 60 12.76 9.09 13.84
N HIS A 61 13.48 8.01 14.17
CA HIS A 61 14.84 7.99 14.67
C HIS A 61 15.77 7.56 13.52
N ILE A 62 16.70 8.44 13.15
CA ILE A 62 17.57 8.25 11.99
C ILE A 62 18.98 7.89 12.48
N GLU A 63 19.44 6.70 12.12
CA GLU A 63 20.80 6.23 12.40
C GLU A 63 21.63 6.23 11.12
N ALA A 64 22.68 7.05 11.09
CA ALA A 64 23.55 7.20 9.92
C ALA A 64 25.03 7.32 10.34
N GLN A 65 25.93 6.87 9.46
CA GLN A 65 27.39 6.94 9.70
C GLN A 65 27.97 8.34 9.50
N SER A 66 27.24 9.24 8.83
CA SER A 66 27.67 10.60 8.59
C SER A 66 26.52 11.59 8.76
N ARG A 67 26.85 12.81 9.14
CA ARG A 67 25.87 13.90 9.24
C ARG A 67 25.24 14.22 7.89
N ALA A 68 25.99 14.08 6.80
CA ALA A 68 25.49 14.34 5.45
C ALA A 68 24.40 13.34 5.04
N ASP A 69 24.59 12.06 5.37
CA ASP A 69 23.62 11.00 5.12
C ASP A 69 22.38 11.16 6.00
N ALA A 70 22.55 11.51 7.28
CA ALA A 70 21.43 11.78 8.20
C ALA A 70 20.52 12.90 7.67
N VAL A 71 21.11 14.02 7.22
CA VAL A 71 20.35 15.16 6.70
C VAL A 71 19.66 14.82 5.37
N ARG A 72 20.29 14.00 4.52
CA ARG A 72 19.65 13.49 3.29
C ARG A 72 18.44 12.62 3.62
N ALA A 73 18.61 11.66 4.53
CA ALA A 73 17.55 10.76 4.94
C ALA A 73 16.38 11.49 5.62
N LEU A 74 16.65 12.57 6.35
CA LEU A 74 15.61 13.41 6.95
C LEU A 74 14.70 14.10 5.92
N GLY A 75 15.21 14.39 4.71
CA GLY A 75 14.48 15.09 3.66
C GLY A 75 13.71 14.18 2.69
N TRP A 76 13.81 12.87 2.85
CA TRP A 76 13.02 11.87 2.14
C TRP A 76 11.75 11.62 2.96
#